data_AF-S8E106-F1
#
_entry.id   AF-S8E106-F1
#
_cell.length_a   1.000
_cell.length_b   1.000
_cell.length_c   1.000
_cell.angle_alpha   90.00
_cell.angle_beta   90.00
_cell.angle_gamma   90.00
#
_symmetry.space_group_name_H-M   'P 1'
#
loop_
_entity.id
_entity.type
_entity.pdbx_description
1 polymer ?
#
loop_
_entity_poly.entity_id
_entity_poly.type
_entity_poly.pdbx_seq_one_letter_code
_entity_poly.pdbx_strand_id
1 'polypeptide(L)'
;MPYYSLLCLILTLANALTLDTPSTAWEVGDNTTVNWSSTSEDPSTFALQLYEIYYNQLYTVSDDVATSLGSLTFPVPVVSQGSAWTLRAVNASDTTQAPYAQSGVFGIWAI
;
A
#
# COMPACT_ATOMS: atom_id res chain seq x y z
N MET A 1 2.13 16.60 -47.67
CA MET A 1 1.26 16.47 -46.48
C MET A 1 1.77 15.27 -45.68
N PRO A 2 2.59 15.45 -44.63
CA PRO A 2 3.03 14.32 -43.84
C PRO A 2 1.92 13.89 -42.87
N TYR A 3 1.68 12.58 -42.84
CA TYR A 3 0.71 11.90 -41.99
C TYR A 3 1.05 12.11 -40.51
N TYR A 4 0.05 12.53 -39.72
CA TYR A 4 0.14 12.48 -38.26
C TYR A 4 0.07 11.01 -37.82
N SER A 5 1.20 10.46 -37.39
CA SER A 5 1.23 9.16 -36.74
C SER A 5 0.77 9.33 -35.29
N LEU A 6 -0.48 8.95 -35.01
CA LEU A 6 -1.03 8.95 -33.66
C LEU A 6 -0.49 7.70 -32.94
N LEU A 7 0.63 7.86 -32.23
CA LEU A 7 1.14 6.82 -31.34
C LEU A 7 0.22 6.77 -30.12
N CYS A 8 -0.83 5.95 -30.17
CA CYS A 8 -1.69 5.67 -29.03
C CYS A 8 -0.95 4.65 -28.14
N LEU A 9 -0.20 5.13 -27.14
CA LEU A 9 0.27 4.28 -26.05
C LEU A 9 -0.96 3.89 -25.23
N ILE A 10 -1.46 2.67 -25.45
CA ILE A 10 -2.38 2.04 -24.53
C ILE A 10 -1.53 1.59 -23.34
N LEU A 11 -1.32 2.49 -22.37
CA LEU A 11 -0.89 2.07 -21.03
C LEU A 11 -2.05 1.24 -20.47
N THR A 12 -1.92 -0.08 -20.49
CA THR A 12 -2.71 -0.92 -19.60
C THR A 12 -2.30 -0.55 -18.18
N LEU A 13 -3.02 0.37 -17.54
CA LEU A 13 -3.03 0.54 -16.09
C LEU A 13 -3.69 -0.71 -15.49
N ALA A 14 -3.03 -1.86 -15.61
CA ALA A 14 -3.42 -3.02 -14.85
C ALA A 14 -2.96 -2.74 -13.41
N ASN A 15 -3.94 -2.51 -12.53
CA ASN A 15 -3.87 -2.13 -11.12
C ASN A 15 -3.96 -0.61 -10.88
N ALA A 16 -5.18 -0.17 -10.62
CA ALA A 16 -5.51 1.18 -10.18
C ALA A 16 -5.56 1.29 -8.65
N LEU A 17 -5.33 0.20 -7.92
CA LEU A 17 -5.22 0.23 -6.47
C LEU A 17 -4.13 1.23 -6.06
N THR A 18 -4.52 2.25 -5.30
CA THR A 18 -3.59 3.25 -4.73
C THR A 18 -3.72 3.26 -3.22
N LEU A 19 -2.60 3.19 -2.51
CA LEU A 19 -2.57 3.39 -1.06
C LEU A 19 -2.25 4.85 -0.74
N ASP A 20 -3.05 5.45 0.14
CA ASP A 20 -2.76 6.78 0.66
C ASP A 20 -1.49 6.75 1.51
N THR A 21 -0.68 7.79 1.38
CA THR A 21 0.50 7.97 2.23
C THR A 21 0.07 8.65 3.52
N PRO A 22 0.43 8.12 4.70
CA PRO A 22 0.21 8.81 5.96
C PRO A 22 0.80 10.22 5.91
N SER A 23 -0.01 11.22 6.23
CA SER A 23 0.40 12.63 6.22
C SER A 23 1.21 13.03 7.45
N THR A 24 1.13 12.23 8.52
CA THR A 24 1.89 12.38 9.76
C THR A 24 2.56 11.08 10.12
N ALA A 25 3.58 11.16 10.97
CA ALA A 25 4.15 9.96 11.57
C ALA A 25 3.09 9.26 12.45
N TRP A 26 3.22 7.96 12.56
CA TRP A 26 2.38 7.13 13.43
C TRP A 26 3.08 6.87 14.76
N GLU A 27 2.27 6.68 15.80
CA GLU A 27 2.74 6.30 17.13
C GLU A 27 2.40 4.83 17.38
N VAL A 28 3.35 4.09 17.95
CA VAL A 28 3.15 2.67 18.28
C VAL A 28 1.99 2.51 19.27
N GLY A 29 1.06 1.62 18.96
CA GLY A 29 -0.12 1.33 19.79
C GLY A 29 -1.34 2.20 19.49
N ASP A 30 -1.16 3.34 18.81
CA ASP A 30 -2.26 4.21 18.43
C ASP A 30 -3.08 3.60 17.30
N ASN A 31 -4.37 3.91 17.28
CA ASN A 31 -5.27 3.44 16.25
C ASN A 31 -5.21 4.37 15.03
N THR A 32 -4.77 3.85 13.90
CA THR A 32 -4.62 4.60 12.65
C THR A 32 -5.57 4.10 11.58
N THR A 33 -5.90 4.96 10.62
CA THR A 33 -6.73 4.61 9.46
C THR A 33 -5.92 4.75 8.19
N VAL A 34 -5.86 3.67 7.42
CA VAL A 34 -5.32 3.64 6.06
C VAL A 34 -6.47 3.71 5.08
N ASN A 35 -6.32 4.49 4.02
CA ASN A 35 -7.28 4.57 2.93
C ASN A 35 -6.64 4.11 1.62
N TRP A 36 -7.47 3.68 0.69
CA TRP A 36 -7.08 3.36 -0.66
C TRP A 36 -8.21 3.65 -1.64
N SER A 37 -7.84 3.79 -2.91
CA SER A 37 -8.78 3.84 -4.03
C SER A 37 -8.57 2.62 -4.92
N SER A 38 -9.63 2.12 -5.54
CA SER A 38 -9.59 0.95 -6.42
C SER A 38 -10.61 1.07 -7.54
N THR A 39 -10.47 0.20 -8.52
CA THR A 39 -11.37 -0.02 -9.65
C THR A 39 -11.90 -1.45 -9.64
N SER A 40 -12.84 -1.75 -10.54
CA SER A 40 -13.39 -3.10 -10.70
C SER A 40 -12.40 -4.12 -11.29
N GLU A 41 -11.26 -3.67 -11.80
CA GLU A 41 -10.21 -4.54 -12.36
C GLU A 41 -9.19 -4.97 -11.30
N ASP A 42 -9.20 -4.35 -10.12
CA ASP A 42 -8.31 -4.70 -9.02
C ASP A 42 -8.74 -6.00 -8.31
N PRO A 43 -7.82 -6.70 -7.62
CA PRO A 43 -8.15 -7.88 -6.82
C PRO A 43 -9.29 -7.60 -5.83
N SER A 44 -10.17 -8.60 -5.59
CA SER A 44 -11.27 -8.45 -4.63
C SER A 44 -10.81 -8.36 -3.17
N THR A 45 -9.64 -8.94 -2.88
CA THR A 45 -8.99 -8.89 -1.56
C THR A 45 -7.48 -8.70 -1.71
N PHE A 46 -6.84 -8.20 -0.66
CA PHE A 46 -5.39 -8.10 -0.54
C PHE A 46 -4.94 -8.24 0.92
N ALA A 47 -3.65 -8.52 1.13
CA ALA A 47 -3.03 -8.40 2.45
C ALA A 47 -2.38 -7.02 2.59
N LEU A 48 -2.66 -6.34 3.70
CA LEU A 48 -2.02 -5.05 4.04
C LEU A 48 -0.78 -5.31 4.89
N GLN A 49 0.34 -4.72 4.49
CA GLN A 49 1.63 -4.89 5.14
C GLN A 49 2.28 -3.55 5.45
N LEU A 50 2.99 -3.50 6.56
CA LEU A 50 4.00 -2.51 6.89
C LEU A 50 5.37 -3.03 6.49
N TYR A 51 6.12 -2.21 5.77
CA TYR A 51 7.44 -2.59 5.27
C TYR A 51 8.46 -1.50 5.58
N GLU A 52 9.58 -1.91 6.18
CA GLU A 52 10.72 -1.03 6.48
C GLU A 52 11.78 -1.24 5.40
N ILE A 53 12.13 -0.15 4.72
CA ILE A 53 12.91 -0.20 3.47
C ILE A 53 14.41 -0.45 3.68
N TYR A 54 14.99 -0.14 4.84
CA TYR A 54 16.44 -0.20 5.04
C TYR A 54 16.92 -1.57 5.51
N TYR A 55 16.11 -2.25 6.31
CA TYR A 55 16.38 -3.56 6.90
C TYR A 55 15.46 -4.64 6.36
N ASN A 56 14.60 -4.30 5.40
CA ASN A 56 13.71 -5.23 4.71
C ASN A 56 12.76 -5.95 5.68
N GLN A 57 12.34 -5.25 6.74
CA GLN A 57 11.43 -5.82 7.75
C GLN A 57 9.99 -5.71 7.27
N LEU A 58 9.20 -6.75 7.50
CA LEU A 58 7.83 -6.84 7.03
C LEU A 58 6.92 -7.29 8.16
N TYR A 59 5.80 -6.59 8.30
CA TYR A 59 4.77 -6.90 9.27
C TYR A 59 3.42 -6.91 8.56
N THR A 60 2.76 -8.06 8.56
CA THR A 60 1.36 -8.15 8.10
C THR A 60 0.46 -7.47 9.13
N VAL A 61 -0.32 -6.49 8.66
CA VAL A 61 -1.38 -5.85 9.44
C VAL A 61 -2.67 -6.66 9.37
N SER A 62 -3.02 -7.13 8.17
CA SER A 62 -4.18 -7.99 7.92
C SER A 62 -3.98 -8.78 6.62
N ASP A 63 -4.37 -10.06 6.60
CA ASP A 63 -4.18 -10.96 5.46
C ASP A 63 -5.37 -11.01 4.48
N ASP A 64 -6.55 -10.51 4.87
CA ASP A 64 -7.77 -10.61 4.05
C ASP A 64 -8.59 -9.32 4.10
N VAL A 65 -8.02 -8.25 3.53
CA VAL A 65 -8.69 -6.95 3.41
C VAL A 65 -9.53 -6.94 2.14
N ALA A 66 -10.85 -6.79 2.29
CA ALA A 66 -11.72 -6.59 1.15
C ALA A 66 -11.45 -5.23 0.48
N THR A 67 -11.06 -5.25 -0.80
CA THR A 67 -10.68 -4.05 -1.56
C THR A 67 -11.80 -3.02 -1.61
N SER A 68 -13.07 -3.48 -1.60
CA SER A 68 -14.25 -2.62 -1.60
C SER A 68 -14.44 -1.77 -0.33
N LEU A 69 -13.71 -2.05 0.76
CA LEU A 69 -13.82 -1.25 1.99
C LEU A 69 -13.28 0.17 1.82
N GLY A 70 -12.28 0.36 0.96
CA GLY A 70 -11.60 1.65 0.74
C GLY A 70 -10.81 2.19 1.95
N SER A 71 -10.94 1.56 3.12
CA SER A 71 -10.24 1.93 4.35
C SER A 71 -10.16 0.79 5.36
N LEU A 72 -9.13 0.83 6.22
CA LEU A 72 -8.96 -0.07 7.35
C LEU A 72 -8.38 0.70 8.53
N THR A 73 -9.00 0.51 9.69
CA THR A 73 -8.51 1.06 10.96
C THR A 73 -7.90 -0.06 11.81
N PHE A 74 -6.70 0.16 12.35
CA PHE A 74 -5.98 -0.83 13.16
C PHE A 74 -5.01 -0.16 14.14
N PRO A 75 -4.65 -0.84 15.26
CA PRO A 75 -3.59 -0.37 16.14
C PRO A 75 -2.21 -0.55 15.47
N VAL A 76 -1.39 0.50 15.48
CA VAL A 76 -0.03 0.46 14.94
C VAL A 76 0.78 -0.60 15.72
N PRO A 77 1.36 -1.60 15.04
CA PRO A 77 2.08 -2.68 15.71
C PRO A 77 3.35 -2.17 16.41
N VAL A 78 3.79 -2.92 17.42
CA VAL A 78 5.06 -2.66 18.09
C VAL A 78 6.22 -3.05 17.18
N VAL A 79 6.76 -2.06 16.47
CA VAL A 79 7.87 -2.21 15.51
C VAL A 79 9.04 -1.29 15.86
N SER A 80 10.16 -1.45 15.15
CA SER A 80 11.29 -0.53 15.24
C SER A 80 10.89 0.89 14.85
N GLN A 81 11.36 1.86 15.61
CA GLN A 81 11.14 3.26 15.28
C GLN A 81 12.00 3.66 14.08
N GLY A 82 11.48 4.54 13.23
CA GLY A 82 12.22 5.03 12.06
C GLY A 82 11.37 5.80 11.08
N SER A 83 12.02 6.43 10.11
CA SER A 83 11.41 7.29 9.08
C SER A 83 11.27 6.61 7.72
N ALA A 84 11.32 5.28 7.68
CA ALA A 84 11.58 4.52 6.46
C ALA A 84 10.52 3.42 6.22
N TRP A 85 9.30 3.70 6.65
CA TRP A 85 8.17 2.78 6.56
C TRP A 85 7.30 3.08 5.34
N THR A 86 6.79 2.03 4.70
CA THR A 86 5.77 2.10 3.66
C THR A 86 4.64 1.12 3.95
N LEU A 87 3.47 1.40 3.39
CA LEU A 87 2.36 0.45 3.31
C LEU A 87 2.43 -0.27 1.98
N ARG A 88 2.13 -1.57 1.99
CA ARG A 88 2.05 -2.41 0.80
C ARG A 88 0.74 -3.18 0.79
N ALA A 89 0.05 -3.16 -0.35
CA ALA A 89 -1.04 -4.08 -0.63
C ALA A 89 -0.48 -5.20 -1.50
N VAL A 90 -0.57 -6.44 -1.04
CA VAL A 90 0.02 -7.61 -1.71
C VAL A 90 -0.98 -8.75 -1.86
N ASN A 91 -0.62 -9.73 -2.68
CA ASN A 91 -1.34 -11.00 -2.70
C ASN A 91 -1.09 -11.75 -1.39
N ALA A 92 -2.16 -12.06 -0.65
CA ALA A 92 -2.07 -12.82 0.60
C ALA A 92 -1.47 -14.23 0.42
N SER A 93 -1.66 -14.83 -0.77
CA SER A 93 -1.15 -16.16 -1.09
C SER A 93 0.29 -16.18 -1.62
N ASP A 94 0.84 -15.02 -2.00
CA ASP A 94 2.20 -14.91 -2.53
C ASP A 94 2.77 -13.51 -2.29
N THR A 95 3.46 -13.34 -1.16
CA THR A 95 4.09 -12.08 -0.78
C THR A 95 5.46 -11.85 -1.46
N THR A 96 5.93 -12.80 -2.28
CA THR A 96 7.17 -12.67 -3.06
C THR A 96 6.95 -11.91 -4.36
N GLN A 97 5.70 -11.83 -4.82
CA GLN A 97 5.29 -11.00 -5.95
C GLN A 97 5.41 -9.50 -5.64
N ALA A 98 5.52 -8.70 -6.70
CA ALA A 98 5.45 -7.26 -6.59
C ALA A 98 4.11 -6.84 -5.95
N PRO A 99 4.10 -5.83 -5.05
CA PRO A 99 2.86 -5.36 -4.45
C PRO A 99 1.91 -4.78 -5.52
N TYR A 100 0.61 -4.94 -5.31
CA TYR A 100 -0.43 -4.29 -6.10
C TYR A 100 -0.35 -2.77 -5.97
N ALA A 101 -0.07 -2.30 -4.76
CA ALA A 101 0.10 -0.88 -4.44
C ALA A 101 1.13 -0.70 -3.33
N GLN A 102 1.80 0.45 -3.35
CA GLN A 102 2.70 0.87 -2.27
C GLN A 102 2.52 2.37 -2.00
N SER A 103 2.49 2.77 -0.73
CA SER A 103 2.45 4.17 -0.34
C SER A 103 3.81 4.86 -0.52
N GLY A 104 3.82 6.19 -0.32
CA GLY A 104 5.04 6.92 0.01
C GLY A 104 5.60 6.53 1.38
N VAL A 105 6.78 7.06 1.69
CA VAL A 105 7.50 6.79 2.94
C VAL A 105 6.93 7.66 4.06
N PHE A 106 6.79 7.09 5.26
CA PHE A 106 6.40 7.78 6.49
C PHE A 106 7.19 7.25 7.70
N GLY A 107 7.00 7.88 8.85
CA GLY A 107 7.67 7.51 10.09
C GLY A 107 6.77 6.81 11.10
N ILE A 108 7.37 5.95 11.92
CA ILE A 108 6.76 5.33 13.09
C ILE A 108 7.66 5.60 14.30
N TRP A 109 7.09 6.09 15.39
CA TRP A 109 7.81 6.44 16.62
C TRP A 109 7.12 5.87 17.86
N ALA A 110 7.83 5.83 18.99
CA ALA A 110 7.24 5.59 20.29
C ALA A 110 7.07 6.92 21.04
N ILE A 111 6.06 6.96 21.90
CA ILE A 111 5.85 7.99 22.93
C ILE A 111 6.95 7.96 24.01
#